data_AF-A0A6J0BUZ8-F1
#
_entry.id   AF-A0A6J0BUZ8-F1
#
_cell.length_a   1.000
_cell.length_b   1.000
_cell.length_c   1.000
_cell.angle_alpha   90.00
_cell.angle_beta   90.00
_cell.angle_gamma   90.00
#
_symmetry.space_group_name_H-M   'P 1'
#
loop_
_entity.id
_entity.type
_entity.pdbx_description
1 polymer ?
#
loop_
_entity_poly.entity_id
_entity_poly.type
_entity_poly.pdbx_seq_one_letter_code
_entity_poly.pdbx_strand_id
1 'polypeptide(L)'
;MAAPFNWYSQQQVDGNGLCCEVTTECNGNENTSKHTAVTVPLCILADVQLRFLCPEDLEEVRTLCEDWFPIDYPYTWYEEITSSSRFYALAAVYGGVIIGLIVAEIKPYWKVNKEDRGILCSSLDDESLVGYILSLGVRRAYRRNGIASLLLEQLLAHVTAPERSTVKVVFLHVLSSNAPAILFYQRCHFRLHSFLPYYYSIHGKCKDGFTYVLYVNGGHAPWGLWDWMRHVAGAIVSLGPCRVPHWIWQRLLWAATLLSYHR
;
A
#
# COMPACT_ATOMS: atom_id res chain seq x y z
N MET A 1 -6.97 2.07 -4.91
CA MET A 1 -8.05 2.86 -4.27
C MET A 1 -7.70 2.94 -2.81
N ALA A 2 -7.22 4.08 -2.33
CA ALA A 2 -7.00 4.32 -0.91
C ALA A 2 -8.00 5.37 -0.41
N ALA A 3 -8.29 5.36 0.89
CA ALA A 3 -9.19 6.33 1.50
C ALA A 3 -8.40 7.56 1.96
N PRO A 4 -8.89 8.80 1.84
CA PRO A 4 -8.34 9.89 2.62
C PRO A 4 -8.80 9.78 4.07
N PHE A 5 -7.93 10.27 4.93
CA PHE A 5 -8.24 11.18 6.02
C PHE A 5 -9.44 10.82 6.91
N ASN A 6 -9.12 10.11 8.00
CA ASN A 6 -9.70 10.29 9.33
C ASN A 6 -11.23 10.25 9.45
N TRP A 7 -11.85 9.14 9.02
CA TRP A 7 -13.27 8.85 9.27
C TRP A 7 -13.61 8.66 10.76
N TYR A 8 -12.62 8.35 11.61
CA TYR A 8 -12.82 8.04 13.03
C TYR A 8 -13.30 9.26 13.86
N SER A 9 -13.18 10.49 13.36
CA SER A 9 -13.63 11.68 14.08
C SER A 9 -15.10 12.06 13.82
N GLN A 10 -15.85 11.30 13.02
CA GLN A 10 -17.26 11.58 12.73
C GLN A 10 -18.26 10.58 13.32
N GLN A 11 -17.80 9.52 14.00
CA GLN A 11 -18.68 8.62 14.74
C GLN A 11 -18.72 8.98 16.23
N GLN A 12 -19.30 10.13 16.52
CA GLN A 12 -19.94 10.35 17.81
C GLN A 12 -21.34 10.82 17.50
N VAL A 13 -22.29 9.87 17.49
CA VAL A 13 -23.70 9.99 17.90
C VAL A 13 -24.46 8.75 17.40
N ASP A 14 -25.18 8.18 18.37
CA ASP A 14 -26.29 7.21 18.33
C ASP A 14 -26.02 5.72 18.10
N GLY A 15 -26.42 4.99 19.15
CA GLY A 15 -26.40 3.55 19.25
C GLY A 15 -27.72 2.89 18.82
N ASN A 16 -27.81 1.61 19.19
CA ASN A 16 -28.83 0.61 18.91
C ASN A 16 -28.62 -0.21 17.63
N GLY A 17 -28.17 -1.45 17.85
CA GLY A 17 -29.09 -2.57 17.66
C GLY A 17 -28.99 -3.37 16.36
N LEU A 18 -28.29 -4.50 16.47
CA LEU A 18 -28.68 -5.84 16.01
C LEU A 18 -28.84 -6.18 14.51
N CYS A 19 -28.38 -7.41 14.23
CA CYS A 19 -28.86 -8.37 13.21
C CYS A 19 -28.33 -8.20 11.76
N CYS A 20 -27.96 -9.24 10.98
CA CYS A 20 -28.23 -10.69 11.01
C CYS A 20 -27.07 -11.51 10.41
N GLU A 21 -26.90 -12.74 10.89
CA GLU A 21 -26.30 -13.86 10.16
C GLU A 21 -27.16 -14.22 8.93
N VAL A 22 -26.52 -14.46 7.78
CA VAL A 22 -27.12 -15.19 6.67
C VAL A 22 -26.11 -16.20 6.12
N THR A 23 -26.65 -17.41 5.97
CA THR A 23 -26.07 -18.69 5.62
C THR A 23 -25.49 -18.78 4.21
N THR A 24 -24.49 -19.64 4.10
CA THR A 24 -23.80 -20.10 2.89
C THR A 24 -24.71 -20.96 2.02
N GLU A 25 -24.76 -20.71 0.71
CA GLU A 25 -25.07 -21.73 -0.30
C GLU A 25 -24.20 -21.51 -1.54
N CYS A 26 -23.44 -22.55 -1.88
CA CYS A 26 -22.60 -22.66 -3.06
C CYS A 26 -23.45 -23.10 -4.25
N ASN A 27 -23.21 -22.56 -5.44
CA ASN A 27 -23.46 -23.31 -6.66
C ASN A 27 -22.49 -22.92 -7.77
N GLY A 28 -21.80 -23.95 -8.28
CA GLY A 28 -20.82 -23.83 -9.36
C GLY A 28 -21.50 -23.81 -10.72
N ASN A 29 -20.83 -23.15 -11.67
CA ASN A 29 -20.89 -23.54 -13.07
C ASN A 29 -19.62 -23.02 -13.76
N GLU A 30 -18.74 -23.97 -14.09
CA GLU A 30 -17.56 -23.75 -14.91
C GLU A 30 -18.00 -23.58 -16.37
N ASN A 31 -17.69 -22.43 -16.96
CA ASN A 31 -17.69 -22.27 -18.41
C ASN A 31 -16.31 -21.76 -18.85
N THR A 32 -15.52 -22.68 -19.37
CA THR A 32 -14.23 -22.47 -20.05
C THR A 32 -14.40 -21.59 -21.30
N SER A 33 -14.18 -20.29 -21.13
CA SER A 33 -13.97 -19.34 -22.22
C SER A 33 -12.45 -19.11 -22.39
N LYS A 34 -11.92 -19.57 -23.52
CA LYS A 34 -10.54 -19.36 -23.95
C LYS A 34 -10.24 -17.85 -24.02
N HIS A 35 -9.52 -17.34 -23.02
CA HIS A 35 -9.02 -15.96 -23.03
C HIS A 35 -7.82 -15.87 -23.99
N THR A 36 -8.07 -15.42 -25.22
CA THR A 36 -7.03 -14.86 -26.08
C THR A 36 -6.48 -13.62 -25.38
N ALA A 37 -5.19 -13.66 -25.05
CA ALA A 37 -4.47 -12.50 -24.51
C ALA A 37 -4.39 -11.44 -25.61
N VAL A 38 -5.29 -10.46 -25.54
CA VAL A 38 -5.24 -9.26 -26.37
C VAL A 38 -4.14 -8.36 -25.81
N THR A 39 -2.92 -8.53 -26.32
CA THR A 39 -1.83 -7.57 -26.13
C THR A 39 -1.91 -6.52 -27.24
N VAL A 40 -2.06 -5.25 -26.86
CA VAL A 40 -2.16 -4.08 -27.75
C VAL A 40 -0.96 -3.15 -27.47
N PRO A 41 -0.43 -2.42 -28.47
CA PRO A 41 0.99 -2.12 -28.58
C PRO A 41 1.49 -0.98 -27.68
N LEU A 42 2.81 -0.98 -27.47
CA LEU A 42 3.60 0.07 -26.78
C LEU A 42 3.43 1.50 -27.32
N CYS A 43 2.74 1.70 -28.47
CA CYS A 43 2.59 3.00 -29.11
C CYS A 43 1.77 4.01 -28.29
N ILE A 44 0.77 3.57 -27.51
CA ILE A 44 -0.06 4.50 -26.73
C ILE A 44 0.73 5.13 -25.57
N LEU A 45 1.69 4.41 -24.98
CA LEU A 45 2.51 4.89 -23.86
C LEU A 45 3.44 6.05 -24.25
N ALA A 46 3.90 6.10 -25.50
CA ALA A 46 4.79 7.16 -25.98
C ALA A 46 4.11 8.54 -26.02
N ASP A 47 2.80 8.56 -26.19
CA ASP A 47 1.99 9.79 -26.27
C ASP A 47 1.36 10.18 -24.91
N VAL A 48 1.53 9.35 -23.87
CA VAL A 48 1.05 9.68 -22.52
C VAL A 48 2.01 10.67 -21.89
N GLN A 49 1.49 11.83 -21.52
CA GLN A 49 2.22 12.87 -20.80
C GLN A 49 1.93 12.77 -19.31
N LEU A 50 2.96 12.96 -18.49
CA LEU A 50 2.81 13.04 -17.04
C LEU A 50 2.97 14.49 -16.59
N ARG A 51 2.01 15.00 -15.82
CA ARG A 51 2.08 16.33 -15.22
C ARG A 51 1.42 16.34 -13.85
N PHE A 52 1.84 17.25 -12.99
CA PHE A 52 1.14 17.47 -11.73
C PHE A 52 -0.24 18.08 -11.98
N LEU A 53 -1.17 17.79 -11.07
CA LEU A 53 -2.47 18.45 -11.05
C LEU A 53 -2.31 19.95 -10.77
N CYS A 54 -3.20 20.74 -11.36
CA CYS A 54 -3.31 22.17 -11.12
C CYS A 54 -4.76 22.54 -10.74
N PRO A 55 -5.00 23.75 -10.20
CA PRO A 55 -6.34 24.15 -9.73
C PRO A 55 -7.43 24.02 -10.79
N GLU A 56 -7.09 24.18 -12.07
CA GLU A 56 -8.01 24.04 -13.21
C GLU A 56 -8.52 22.60 -13.42
N ASP A 57 -7.81 21.59 -12.90
CA ASP A 57 -8.19 20.18 -13.05
C ASP A 57 -9.29 19.74 -12.08
N LEU A 58 -9.66 20.59 -11.11
CA LEU A 58 -10.50 20.19 -9.96
C LEU A 58 -11.79 19.47 -10.38
N GLU A 59 -12.57 20.06 -11.28
CA GLU A 59 -13.85 19.49 -11.69
C GLU A 59 -13.69 18.21 -12.52
N GLU A 60 -12.65 18.13 -13.36
CA GLU A 60 -12.35 16.89 -14.08
C GLU A 60 -11.95 15.78 -13.11
N VAL A 61 -11.04 16.06 -12.17
CA VAL A 61 -10.58 15.09 -11.17
C VAL A 61 -11.72 14.63 -10.26
N ARG A 62 -12.60 15.54 -9.85
CA ARG A 62 -13.80 15.19 -9.08
C ARG A 62 -14.69 14.22 -9.85
N THR A 63 -15.03 14.57 -11.09
CA THR A 63 -15.87 13.72 -11.96
C THR A 63 -15.24 12.33 -12.15
N LEU A 64 -13.92 12.27 -12.34
CA LEU A 64 -13.20 11.01 -12.50
C LEU A 64 -13.19 10.19 -11.21
N CYS A 65 -12.98 10.81 -10.06
CA CYS A 65 -12.98 10.11 -8.78
C CYS A 65 -14.36 9.55 -8.43
N GLU A 66 -15.44 10.28 -8.71
CA GLU A 66 -16.83 9.81 -8.52
C GLU A 66 -17.16 8.61 -9.43
N ASP A 67 -16.59 8.53 -10.64
CA ASP A 67 -16.73 7.35 -11.52
C ASP A 67 -15.85 6.17 -11.07
N TRP A 68 -14.63 6.43 -10.61
CA TRP A 68 -13.65 5.37 -10.36
C TRP A 68 -13.75 4.77 -8.97
N PHE A 69 -14.22 5.54 -8.00
CA PHE A 69 -14.23 5.17 -6.59
C PHE A 69 -15.64 5.28 -6.01
N PRO A 70 -16.12 4.24 -5.28
CA PRO A 70 -17.42 4.26 -4.62
C PRO A 70 -17.38 5.02 -3.29
N ILE A 71 -16.41 5.93 -3.12
CA ILE A 71 -16.15 6.67 -1.89
C ILE A 71 -16.32 8.15 -2.22
N ASP A 72 -17.11 8.84 -1.41
CA ASP A 72 -17.31 10.27 -1.55
C ASP A 72 -16.19 11.02 -0.83
N TYR A 73 -15.37 11.74 -1.59
CA TYR A 73 -14.34 12.63 -1.06
C TYR A 73 -14.95 14.01 -0.83
N PRO A 74 -14.62 14.72 0.27
CA PRO A 74 -15.12 16.08 0.49
C PRO A 74 -14.52 17.05 -0.54
N TYR A 75 -15.26 18.11 -0.89
CA TYR A 75 -14.81 19.12 -1.85
C TYR A 75 -13.44 19.71 -1.50
N THR A 76 -13.19 19.97 -0.21
CA THR A 76 -11.91 20.49 0.29
C THR A 76 -10.73 19.57 0.01
N TRP A 77 -10.94 18.25 -0.07
CA TRP A 77 -9.89 17.32 -0.45
C TRP A 77 -9.47 17.52 -1.91
N TYR A 78 -10.43 17.76 -2.81
CA TYR A 78 -10.14 18.06 -4.21
C TYR A 78 -9.38 19.38 -4.36
N GLU A 79 -9.77 20.42 -3.63
CA GLU A 79 -9.03 21.70 -3.59
C GLU A 79 -7.59 21.51 -3.11
N GLU A 80 -7.40 20.71 -2.05
CA GLU A 80 -6.09 20.44 -1.48
C GLU A 80 -5.16 19.72 -2.47
N ILE A 81 -5.64 18.67 -3.17
CA ILE A 81 -4.78 17.88 -4.07
C ILE A 81 -4.43 18.60 -5.38
N THR A 82 -5.22 19.60 -5.79
CA THR A 82 -4.95 20.38 -7.01
C THR A 82 -4.17 21.67 -6.74
N SER A 83 -4.24 22.21 -5.52
CA SER A 83 -3.69 23.53 -5.19
C SER A 83 -2.55 23.50 -4.20
N SER A 84 -2.39 22.44 -3.40
CA SER A 84 -1.35 22.34 -2.37
C SER A 84 -0.12 21.58 -2.85
N SER A 85 1.06 22.08 -2.48
CA SER A 85 2.34 21.35 -2.64
C SER A 85 2.54 20.22 -1.62
N ARG A 86 1.60 20.05 -0.68
CA ARG A 86 1.62 18.98 0.32
C ARG A 86 1.53 17.59 -0.31
N PHE A 87 0.81 17.48 -1.43
CA PHE A 87 0.54 16.21 -2.08
C PHE A 87 1.43 16.02 -3.30
N TYR A 88 1.91 14.79 -3.46
CA TYR A 88 2.40 14.32 -4.75
C TYR A 88 1.18 13.91 -5.57
N ALA A 89 0.67 14.81 -6.39
CA ALA A 89 -0.55 14.62 -7.18
C ALA A 89 -0.24 14.64 -8.68
N LEU A 90 0.00 13.45 -9.26
CA LEU A 90 0.46 13.29 -10.63
C LEU A 90 -0.66 12.69 -11.51
N ALA A 91 -0.90 13.31 -12.65
CA ALA A 91 -1.83 12.85 -13.68
C ALA A 91 -1.09 12.28 -14.90
N ALA A 92 -1.71 11.27 -15.50
CA ALA A 92 -1.40 10.79 -16.85
C ALA A 92 -2.43 11.35 -17.83
N VAL A 93 -1.94 12.02 -18.86
CA VAL A 93 -2.73 12.78 -19.84
C VAL A 93 -2.51 12.22 -21.24
N TYR A 94 -3.59 12.01 -21.98
CA TYR A 94 -3.55 11.56 -23.37
C TYR A 94 -4.55 12.39 -24.19
N GLY A 95 -4.08 13.01 -25.27
CA GLY A 95 -4.91 13.90 -26.08
C GLY A 95 -5.48 15.10 -25.30
N GLY A 96 -4.75 15.60 -24.30
CA GLY A 96 -5.18 16.72 -23.44
C GLY A 96 -6.17 16.36 -22.33
N VAL A 97 -6.51 15.08 -22.17
CA VAL A 97 -7.50 14.60 -21.20
C VAL A 97 -6.83 13.73 -20.12
N ILE A 98 -7.23 13.87 -18.86
CA ILE A 98 -6.69 13.05 -17.76
C ILE A 98 -7.23 11.63 -17.87
N ILE A 99 -6.36 10.66 -18.15
CA ILE A 99 -6.71 9.24 -18.29
C ILE A 99 -6.35 8.40 -17.06
N GLY A 100 -5.56 8.93 -16.13
CA GLY A 100 -5.25 8.33 -14.85
C GLY A 100 -4.58 9.31 -13.91
N LEU A 101 -4.58 9.02 -12.62
CA LEU A 101 -3.90 9.84 -11.61
C LEU A 101 -3.43 8.99 -10.43
N ILE A 102 -2.40 9.49 -9.76
CA ILE A 102 -1.95 9.03 -8.45
C ILE A 102 -1.80 10.22 -7.52
N VAL A 103 -2.34 10.10 -6.31
CA VAL A 103 -2.21 11.09 -5.24
C VAL A 103 -1.58 10.41 -4.05
N ALA A 104 -0.48 10.95 -3.56
CA ALA A 104 0.19 10.50 -2.36
C ALA A 104 0.55 11.66 -1.43
N GLU A 105 0.60 11.40 -0.13
CA GLU A 105 1.10 12.33 0.89
C GLU A 105 2.36 11.76 1.51
N ILE A 106 3.44 12.53 1.52
CA ILE A 106 4.65 12.20 2.26
C ILE A 106 4.55 12.90 3.60
N LYS A 107 4.45 12.13 4.68
CA LYS A 107 4.24 12.67 6.03
C LYS A 107 5.11 11.97 7.07
N PRO A 108 5.41 12.64 8.21
CA PRO A 108 6.08 12.00 9.33
C PRO A 108 5.33 10.78 9.85
N TYR A 109 6.06 9.77 10.29
CA TYR A 109 5.49 8.52 10.79
C TYR A 109 4.51 8.73 11.96
N TRP A 110 4.79 9.67 12.86
CA TRP A 110 3.90 9.96 13.99
C TRP A 110 2.52 10.52 13.58
N LYS A 111 2.36 11.02 12.34
CA LYS A 111 1.06 11.43 11.75
C LYS A 111 0.29 10.27 11.09
N VAL A 112 0.81 9.05 11.16
CA VAL A 112 0.10 7.85 10.70
C VAL A 112 -1.06 7.54 11.65
N ASN A 113 -2.17 7.08 11.08
CA ASN A 113 -3.36 6.76 11.84
C ASN A 113 -3.10 5.59 12.80
N LYS A 114 -3.94 5.46 13.83
CA LYS A 114 -3.72 4.47 14.90
C LYS A 114 -3.72 3.04 14.37
N GLU A 115 -4.58 2.74 13.39
CA GLU A 115 -4.69 1.42 12.75
C GLU A 115 -3.41 0.97 12.04
N ASP A 116 -2.55 1.91 11.63
CA ASP A 116 -1.34 1.64 10.86
C ASP A 116 -0.05 1.88 11.66
N ARG A 117 -0.12 2.14 12.99
CA ARG A 117 1.07 2.37 13.85
C ARG A 117 2.03 1.18 14.00
N GLY A 118 1.78 0.07 13.29
CA GLY A 118 2.64 -1.10 13.23
C GLY A 118 3.41 -1.25 11.90
N ILE A 119 3.24 -0.34 10.94
CA ILE A 119 3.85 -0.51 9.61
C ILE A 119 5.38 -0.37 9.66
N LEU A 120 5.94 0.45 10.56
CA LEU A 120 7.39 0.64 10.68
C LEU A 120 7.93 0.15 12.02
N CYS A 121 9.15 -0.39 12.00
CA CYS A 121 9.86 -0.77 13.21
C CYS A 121 10.19 0.45 14.08
N SER A 122 9.96 0.33 15.39
CA SER A 122 10.26 1.38 16.37
C SER A 122 11.76 1.64 16.57
N SER A 123 12.65 0.81 16.01
CA SER A 123 14.10 1.04 16.04
C SER A 123 14.58 1.97 14.91
N LEU A 124 13.69 2.35 13.99
CA LEU A 124 14.00 3.31 12.93
C LEU A 124 13.95 4.73 13.49
N ASP A 125 14.60 5.65 12.79
CA ASP A 125 14.72 7.06 13.18
C ASP A 125 13.34 7.71 13.44
N ASP A 126 13.25 8.55 14.47
CA ASP A 126 12.01 9.26 14.87
C ASP A 126 11.55 10.23 13.77
N GLU A 127 12.48 10.70 12.93
CA GLU A 127 12.22 11.55 11.76
C GLU A 127 11.84 10.77 10.49
N SER A 128 11.58 9.46 10.62
CA SER A 128 11.16 8.63 9.49
C SER A 128 9.87 9.15 8.84
N LEU A 129 9.90 9.24 7.52
CA LEU A 129 8.74 9.62 6.71
C LEU A 129 8.07 8.39 6.11
N VAL A 130 6.78 8.52 5.81
CA VAL A 130 5.99 7.52 5.10
C VAL A 130 5.32 8.15 3.89
N GLY A 131 5.23 7.39 2.79
CA GLY A 131 4.42 7.75 1.63
C GLY A 131 3.06 7.07 1.73
N TYR A 132 1.99 7.84 1.95
CA TYR A 132 0.62 7.31 1.93
C TYR A 132 0.01 7.54 0.55
N ILE A 133 -0.29 6.49 -0.21
CA ILE A 133 -1.05 6.64 -1.46
C ILE A 133 -2.51 6.86 -1.05
N LEU A 134 -3.08 8.02 -1.39
CA LEU A 134 -4.49 8.36 -1.15
C LEU A 134 -5.37 7.93 -2.30
N SER A 135 -4.90 8.06 -3.54
CA SER A 135 -5.69 7.68 -4.71
C SER A 135 -4.79 7.14 -5.82
N LEU A 136 -5.29 6.13 -6.51
CA LEU A 136 -4.69 5.61 -7.75
C LEU A 136 -5.83 5.08 -8.61
N GLY A 137 -6.00 5.68 -9.78
CA GLY A 137 -7.09 5.36 -10.69
C GLY A 137 -6.70 5.59 -12.15
N VAL A 138 -7.35 4.83 -13.03
CA VAL A 138 -7.20 4.91 -14.48
C VAL A 138 -8.58 4.72 -15.09
N ARG A 139 -8.93 5.56 -16.08
CA ARG A 139 -10.17 5.45 -16.87
C ARG A 139 -10.32 4.03 -17.40
N ARG A 140 -11.54 3.48 -17.31
CA ARG A 140 -11.81 2.08 -17.67
C ARG A 140 -11.30 1.69 -19.05
N ALA A 141 -11.49 2.55 -20.05
CA ALA A 141 -11.05 2.34 -21.43
C ALA A 141 -9.52 2.22 -21.58
N TYR A 142 -8.74 2.77 -20.65
CA TYR A 142 -7.29 2.81 -20.69
C TYR A 142 -6.64 1.82 -19.71
N ARG A 143 -7.43 1.07 -18.93
CA ARG A 143 -6.90 0.06 -17.99
C ARG A 143 -6.17 -1.05 -18.73
N ARG A 144 -5.26 -1.72 -18.01
CA ARG A 144 -4.42 -2.83 -18.50
C ARG A 144 -3.41 -2.43 -19.60
N ASN A 145 -3.19 -1.14 -19.82
CA ASN A 145 -2.16 -0.59 -20.72
C ASN A 145 -0.96 0.02 -19.97
N GLY A 146 -0.64 -0.47 -18.76
CA GLY A 146 0.54 -0.03 -18.01
C GLY A 146 0.48 1.34 -17.33
N ILE A 147 -0.55 2.16 -17.55
CA ILE A 147 -0.63 3.53 -16.98
C ILE A 147 -0.56 3.55 -15.45
N ALA A 148 -1.26 2.65 -14.76
CA ALA A 148 -1.19 2.57 -13.30
C ALA A 148 0.21 2.19 -12.80
N SER A 149 0.92 1.33 -13.53
CA SER A 149 2.31 0.97 -13.24
C SER A 149 3.21 2.17 -13.44
N LEU A 150 3.08 2.89 -14.55
CA LEU A 150 3.84 4.12 -14.85
C LEU A 150 3.67 5.17 -13.73
N LEU A 151 2.43 5.44 -13.31
CA LEU A 151 2.14 6.40 -12.24
C LEU A 151 2.76 5.96 -10.90
N LEU A 152 2.65 4.68 -10.55
CA LEU A 152 3.24 4.14 -9.33
C LEU A 152 4.77 4.18 -9.39
N GLU A 153 5.37 3.82 -10.52
CA GLU A 153 6.82 3.87 -10.73
C GLU A 153 7.36 5.30 -10.58
N GLN A 154 6.66 6.31 -11.08
CA GLN A 154 7.05 7.71 -10.87
C GLN A 154 7.00 8.13 -9.40
N LEU A 155 5.94 7.72 -8.68
CA LEU A 155 5.87 7.97 -7.23
C LEU A 155 7.01 7.27 -6.49
N LEU A 156 7.29 6.00 -6.81
CA LEU A 156 8.36 5.24 -6.18
C LEU A 156 9.72 5.87 -6.48
N ALA A 157 10.00 6.21 -7.74
CA ALA A 157 11.22 6.92 -8.12
C ALA A 157 11.37 8.25 -7.36
N HIS A 158 10.27 8.99 -7.16
CA HIS A 158 10.26 10.19 -6.35
C HIS A 158 10.63 9.91 -4.90
N VAL A 159 10.01 8.94 -4.23
CA VAL A 159 10.26 8.67 -2.80
C VAL A 159 11.56 7.90 -2.52
N THR A 160 12.14 7.24 -3.52
CA THR A 160 13.43 6.55 -3.41
C THR A 160 14.60 7.39 -3.92
N ALA A 161 14.37 8.65 -4.29
CA ALA A 161 15.46 9.56 -4.64
C ALA A 161 16.46 9.70 -3.47
N PRO A 162 17.77 9.85 -3.73
CA PRO A 162 18.79 9.92 -2.67
C PRO A 162 18.50 10.98 -1.59
N GLU A 163 17.92 12.11 -1.99
CA GLU A 163 17.56 13.22 -1.10
C GLU A 163 16.34 12.92 -0.20
N ARG A 164 15.59 11.85 -0.50
CA ARG A 164 14.39 11.40 0.23
C ARG A 164 14.61 10.07 0.95
N SER A 165 15.85 9.77 1.30
CA SER A 165 16.23 8.56 2.05
C SER A 165 15.53 8.41 3.42
N THR A 166 14.91 9.48 3.94
CA THR A 166 14.08 9.47 5.15
C THR A 166 12.73 8.77 4.97
N VAL A 167 12.22 8.62 3.74
CA VAL A 167 10.99 7.85 3.48
C VAL A 167 11.30 6.36 3.61
N LYS A 168 10.64 5.66 4.54
CA LYS A 168 10.95 4.25 4.88
C LYS A 168 9.91 3.25 4.38
N VAL A 169 8.70 3.69 4.11
CA VAL A 169 7.63 2.83 3.62
C VAL A 169 6.66 3.63 2.77
N VAL A 170 6.14 2.99 1.71
CA VAL A 170 4.97 3.44 0.98
C VAL A 170 3.83 2.49 1.32
N PHE A 171 2.68 3.03 1.72
CA PHE A 171 1.53 2.21 2.10
C PHE A 171 0.22 2.76 1.54
N LEU A 172 -0.80 1.92 1.54
CA LEU A 172 -2.13 2.24 1.04
C LEU A 172 -3.19 1.35 1.67
N HIS A 173 -4.42 1.82 1.63
CA HIS A 173 -5.60 1.01 1.89
C HIS A 173 -6.22 0.54 0.58
N VAL A 174 -6.90 -0.60 0.60
CA VAL A 174 -7.71 -1.10 -0.51
C VAL A 174 -8.91 -1.87 0.02
N LEU A 175 -10.09 -1.72 -0.61
CA LEU A 175 -11.25 -2.56 -0.30
C LEU A 175 -10.89 -4.04 -0.41
N SER A 176 -11.32 -4.84 0.57
CA SER A 176 -11.07 -6.29 0.58
C SER A 176 -11.67 -7.00 -0.63
N SER A 177 -12.76 -6.47 -1.18
CA SER A 177 -13.44 -6.98 -2.37
C SER A 177 -12.83 -6.52 -3.70
N ASN A 178 -11.84 -5.62 -3.70
CA ASN A 178 -11.24 -5.07 -4.92
C ASN A 178 -10.09 -5.94 -5.43
N ALA A 179 -10.42 -7.15 -5.90
CA ALA A 179 -9.46 -8.11 -6.42
C ALA A 179 -8.52 -7.55 -7.52
N PRO A 180 -8.98 -6.74 -8.49
CA PRO A 180 -8.09 -6.17 -9.51
C PRO A 180 -6.99 -5.28 -8.93
N ALA A 181 -7.32 -4.45 -7.92
CA ALA A 181 -6.34 -3.60 -7.25
C ALA A 181 -5.40 -4.41 -6.36
N ILE A 182 -5.91 -5.39 -5.62
CA ILE A 182 -5.10 -6.29 -4.79
C ILE A 182 -4.04 -6.99 -5.64
N LEU A 183 -4.44 -7.61 -6.75
CA LEU A 183 -3.52 -8.27 -7.69
C LEU A 183 -2.55 -7.30 -8.37
N PHE A 184 -2.93 -6.04 -8.55
CA PHE A 184 -2.02 -5.01 -9.04
C PHE A 184 -0.93 -4.70 -8.01
N TYR A 185 -1.31 -4.39 -6.76
CA TYR A 185 -0.34 -4.03 -5.72
C TYR A 185 0.58 -5.19 -5.36
N GLN A 186 0.07 -6.43 -5.31
CA GLN A 186 0.91 -7.63 -5.11
C GLN A 186 1.95 -7.82 -6.22
N ARG A 187 1.58 -7.57 -7.49
CA ARG A 187 2.52 -7.60 -8.63
C ARG A 187 3.56 -6.50 -8.56
N CYS A 188 3.21 -5.36 -7.96
CA CYS A 188 4.12 -4.26 -7.66
C CYS A 188 4.87 -4.44 -6.32
N HIS A 189 4.96 -5.67 -5.82
CA HIS A 189 5.70 -6.06 -4.61
C HIS A 189 5.19 -5.48 -3.28
N PHE A 190 4.01 -4.85 -3.27
CA PHE A 190 3.36 -4.52 -2.01
C PHE A 190 2.94 -5.80 -1.30
N ARG A 191 3.12 -5.83 0.02
CA ARG A 191 2.74 -6.94 0.89
C ARG A 191 1.53 -6.56 1.71
N LEU A 192 0.62 -7.52 1.90
CA LEU A 192 -0.47 -7.36 2.86
C LEU A 192 0.11 -7.17 4.26
N HIS A 193 -0.30 -6.12 4.96
CA HIS A 193 0.12 -5.80 6.32
C HIS A 193 -0.96 -6.14 7.33
N SER A 194 -2.17 -5.61 7.15
CA SER A 194 -3.27 -5.76 8.09
C SER A 194 -4.62 -5.85 7.39
N PHE A 195 -5.57 -6.48 8.08
CA PHE A 195 -7.00 -6.46 7.76
C PHE A 195 -7.69 -5.40 8.60
N LEU A 196 -8.53 -4.59 7.96
CA LEU A 196 -9.24 -3.46 8.57
C LEU A 196 -10.75 -3.73 8.50
N PRO A 197 -11.36 -4.30 9.55
CA PRO A 197 -12.80 -4.59 9.55
C PRO A 197 -13.60 -3.29 9.51
N TYR A 198 -14.65 -3.24 8.69
CA TYR A 198 -15.59 -2.11 8.59
C TYR A 198 -14.94 -0.74 8.31
N TYR A 199 -13.78 -0.72 7.64
CA TYR A 199 -12.98 0.48 7.41
C TYR A 199 -13.64 1.50 6.47
N TYR A 200 -14.37 1.03 5.47
CA TYR A 200 -15.00 1.88 4.46
C TYR A 200 -16.51 1.94 4.68
N SER A 201 -17.10 3.13 4.50
CA SER A 201 -18.56 3.30 4.40
C SER A 201 -18.92 3.62 2.96
N ILE A 202 -19.67 2.73 2.30
CA ILE A 202 -20.11 2.90 0.92
C ILE A 202 -21.63 2.82 0.90
N HIS A 203 -22.29 3.94 0.60
CA HIS A 203 -23.75 4.09 0.63
C HIS A 203 -24.38 3.58 1.94
N GLY A 204 -23.79 3.95 3.08
CA GLY A 204 -24.25 3.57 4.41
C GLY A 204 -23.94 2.11 4.82
N LYS A 205 -23.23 1.34 3.98
CA LYS A 205 -22.81 -0.03 4.30
C LYS A 205 -21.33 -0.06 4.64
N CYS A 206 -21.02 -0.62 5.80
CA CYS A 206 -19.64 -0.86 6.20
C CYS A 206 -19.01 -1.97 5.34
N LYS A 207 -17.76 -1.76 4.94
CA LYS A 207 -16.97 -2.65 4.08
C LYS A 207 -15.55 -2.75 4.62
N ASP A 208 -14.97 -3.93 4.51
CA ASP A 208 -13.62 -4.17 5.02
C ASP A 208 -12.55 -3.66 4.06
N GLY A 209 -11.39 -3.38 4.63
CA GLY A 209 -10.19 -2.96 3.93
C GLY A 209 -8.99 -3.83 4.25
N PHE A 210 -7.94 -3.65 3.45
CA PHE A 210 -6.61 -4.16 3.70
C PHE A 210 -5.60 -3.01 3.65
N THR A 211 -4.61 -3.03 4.54
CA THR A 211 -3.40 -2.20 4.41
C THR A 211 -2.36 -2.99 3.63
N TYR A 212 -1.82 -2.38 2.58
CA TYR A 212 -0.69 -2.89 1.82
C TYR A 212 0.52 -1.98 2.00
N VAL A 213 1.71 -2.57 2.16
CA VAL A 213 2.96 -1.85 2.42
C VAL A 213 4.06 -2.28 1.45
N LEU A 214 4.90 -1.32 1.07
CA LEU A 214 6.15 -1.51 0.34
C LEU A 214 7.26 -0.77 1.09
N TYR A 215 8.21 -1.52 1.64
CA TYR A 215 9.36 -0.94 2.32
C TYR A 215 10.39 -0.42 1.34
N VAL A 216 10.94 0.76 1.62
CA VAL A 216 11.91 1.47 0.79
C VAL A 216 13.02 2.06 1.66
N ASN A 217 14.18 2.39 1.08
CA ASN A 217 15.29 3.06 1.76
C ASN A 217 15.69 2.45 3.12
N GLY A 218 15.69 1.11 3.19
CA GLY A 218 16.04 0.35 4.41
C GLY A 218 14.96 0.28 5.48
N GLY A 219 13.74 0.77 5.22
CA GLY A 219 12.61 0.56 6.11
C GLY A 219 12.25 -0.93 6.22
N HIS A 220 11.63 -1.30 7.33
CA HIS A 220 11.15 -2.66 7.55
C HIS A 220 10.07 -2.68 8.65
N ALA A 221 9.30 -3.77 8.67
CA ALA A 221 8.34 -4.05 9.73
C ALA A 221 9.05 -4.21 11.10
N PRO A 222 8.35 -4.03 12.23
CA PRO A 222 8.83 -4.45 13.54
C PRO A 222 9.26 -5.92 13.50
N TRP A 223 10.44 -6.23 14.03
CA TRP A 223 10.91 -7.61 14.05
C TRP A 223 10.21 -8.38 15.16
N GLY A 224 9.71 -9.57 14.83
CA GLY A 224 9.37 -10.53 15.86
C GLY A 224 10.64 -11.10 16.51
N LEU A 225 10.50 -11.70 17.69
CA LEU A 225 11.57 -12.48 18.34
C LEU A 225 12.17 -13.52 17.39
N TRP A 226 11.33 -14.14 16.55
CA TRP A 226 11.75 -15.12 15.56
C TRP A 226 12.64 -14.51 14.45
N ASP A 227 12.31 -13.32 13.97
CA ASP A 227 13.10 -12.62 12.94
C ASP A 227 14.46 -12.21 13.48
N TRP A 228 14.50 -11.74 14.73
CA TRP A 228 15.75 -11.46 15.44
C TRP A 228 16.61 -12.71 15.59
N MET A 229 16.04 -13.82 16.07
CA MET A 229 16.78 -15.08 16.20
C MET A 229 17.32 -15.58 14.85
N ARG A 230 16.52 -15.48 13.78
CA ARG A 230 16.95 -15.86 12.43
C ARG A 230 18.08 -14.96 11.91
N HIS A 231 18.02 -13.65 12.17
CA HIS A 231 19.08 -12.72 11.79
C HIS A 231 20.38 -13.00 12.53
N VAL A 232 20.31 -13.21 13.85
CA VAL A 232 21.48 -13.57 14.67
C VAL A 232 22.06 -14.91 14.22
N ALA A 233 21.23 -15.92 13.97
CA ALA A 233 21.68 -17.20 13.45
C ALA A 233 22.38 -17.05 12.07
N GLY A 234 21.81 -16.25 11.16
CA GLY A 234 22.41 -15.95 9.86
C GLY A 234 23.74 -15.18 9.97
N ALA A 235 23.84 -14.23 10.90
CA ALA A 235 25.08 -13.49 11.18
C ALA A 235 26.16 -14.39 11.80
N ILE A 236 25.78 -15.32 12.68
CA ILE A 236 26.70 -16.31 13.26
C ILE A 236 27.18 -17.30 12.20
N VAL A 237 26.32 -17.71 11.26
CA VAL A 237 26.68 -18.63 10.17
C VAL A 237 27.60 -17.95 9.13
N SER A 238 27.42 -16.65 8.87
CA SER A 238 28.29 -15.88 7.96
C SER A 238 29.64 -15.49 8.57
N LEU A 239 29.71 -15.41 9.90
CA LEU A 239 30.95 -15.43 10.67
C LEU A 239 31.49 -16.87 10.68
N GLY A 240 32.14 -17.29 9.59
CA GLY A 240 32.71 -18.64 9.48
C GLY A 240 33.52 -19.09 10.71
N PRO A 241 33.74 -20.40 10.90
CA PRO A 241 34.27 -21.01 12.13
C PRO A 241 35.63 -20.47 12.62
N CYS A 242 36.32 -19.69 11.79
CA CYS A 242 37.64 -19.12 12.08
C CYS A 242 37.61 -17.80 12.87
N ARG A 243 36.45 -17.21 13.16
CA ARG A 243 36.34 -15.91 13.87
C ARG A 243 35.65 -15.95 15.24
N VAL A 244 35.02 -17.06 15.60
CA VAL A 244 34.50 -17.27 16.96
C VAL A 244 35.60 -17.94 17.78
N PRO A 245 36.05 -17.35 18.91
CA PRO A 245 37.02 -18.01 19.78
C PRO A 245 36.57 -19.43 20.11
N HIS A 246 37.45 -20.41 19.91
CA HIS A 246 37.16 -21.84 19.99
C HIS A 246 36.38 -22.26 21.27
N TRP A 247 36.63 -21.57 22.38
CA TRP A 247 35.95 -21.81 23.65
C TRP A 247 34.45 -21.45 23.67
N ILE A 248 34.01 -20.45 22.88
CA ILE A 248 32.59 -20.10 22.74
C ILE A 248 31.87 -21.14 21.87
N TRP A 249 32.53 -21.57 20.79
CA TRP A 249 32.00 -22.62 19.91
C TRP A 249 31.82 -23.95 20.65
N GLN A 250 32.81 -24.33 21.46
CA GLN A 250 32.71 -25.51 22.33
C GLN A 250 31.54 -25.40 23.31
N ARG A 251 31.33 -24.23 23.94
CA ARG A 251 30.19 -24.03 24.87
C ARG A 251 28.82 -24.12 24.17
N LEU A 252 28.70 -23.60 22.96
CA LEU A 252 27.47 -23.70 22.18
C LEU A 252 27.18 -25.15 21.76
N LEU A 253 28.22 -25.91 21.37
CA LEU A 253 28.10 -27.34 21.09
C LEU A 253 27.71 -28.15 22.32
N TRP A 254 28.30 -27.86 23.49
CA TRP A 254 27.92 -28.50 24.77
C TRP A 254 26.49 -28.19 25.18
N ALA A 255 26.01 -26.96 24.96
CA ALA A 255 24.62 -26.61 25.22
C ALA A 255 23.65 -27.35 24.26
N ALA A 256 24.02 -27.49 23.00
CA ALA A 256 23.24 -28.22 22.00
C ALA A 256 23.17 -29.74 22.30
N THR A 257 24.26 -30.35 22.79
CA THR A 257 24.28 -31.77 23.19
C THR A 257 23.49 -32.02 24.48
N LEU A 258 23.49 -31.10 25.44
CA LEU A 258 22.64 -31.18 26.64
C LEU A 258 21.15 -31.09 26.32
N LEU A 259 20.77 -30.21 25.38
CA LEU A 259 19.38 -30.07 24.90
C LEU A 259 18.88 -31.31 24.13
N SER A 260 19.78 -32.04 23.46
CA SER A 260 19.44 -33.27 22.74
C SER A 260 19.51 -34.53 23.59
N TYR A 261 20.18 -34.48 24.75
CA TYR A 261 20.21 -35.58 25.73
C TYR A 261 18.98 -35.62 26.65
N HIS A 262 18.23 -34.51 26.74
CA HIS A 262 17.05 -34.40 27.60
C HIS A 262 15.71 -34.60 26.88
N ARG A 263 15.75 -35.17 25.67
CA ARG A 263 14.59 -35.59 24.86
C ARG A 263 14.65 -37.10 24.66
#